data_AF-X1RK42-F1
#
_entry.id   AF-X1RK42-F1
#
_cell.length_a   1.000
_cell.length_b   1.000
_cell.length_c   1.000
_cell.angle_alpha   90.00
_cell.angle_beta   90.00
_cell.angle_gamma   90.00
#
_symmetry.space_group_name_H-M   'P 1'
#
loop_
_entity.id
_entity.type
_entity.pdbx_description
1 polymer ?
#
loop_
_entity_poly.entity_id
_entity_poly.type
_entity_poly.pdbx_seq_one_letter_code
_entity_poly.pdbx_strand_id
1 'polypeptide(L)'
;MKQNKSENRNLWLFFFIAFVFSWLFWIPQALIAQGLLSAPSILVNFLNSPFNPAALGPFVAAFYLTYRSSGKMGVIELLKRGIGVKFSKVWFIPILLLMP
;
A
#
# COMPACT_ATOMS: atom_id res chain seq x y z
N MET A 1 32.68 17.18 -10.98
CA MET A 1 31.81 15.99 -11.00
C MET A 1 30.76 16.13 -9.90
N LYS A 2 29.50 16.35 -10.25
CA LYS A 2 28.40 16.35 -9.27
C LYS A 2 28.29 14.92 -8.74
N GLN A 3 28.59 14.71 -7.46
CA GLN A 3 28.34 13.43 -6.80
C GLN A 3 26.85 13.11 -6.96
N ASN A 4 26.55 12.11 -7.79
CA ASN A 4 25.27 11.41 -7.78
C ASN A 4 25.18 10.74 -6.41
N LYS A 5 24.68 11.47 -5.42
CA LYS A 5 24.23 10.88 -4.17
C LYS A 5 23.04 10.03 -4.60
N SER A 6 23.28 8.74 -4.87
CA SER A 6 22.20 7.77 -4.88
C SER A 6 21.64 7.84 -3.47
N GLU A 7 20.63 8.69 -3.26
CA GLU A 7 19.76 8.54 -2.11
C GLU A 7 19.33 7.10 -2.19
N ASN A 8 19.89 6.30 -1.28
CA ASN A 8 19.55 4.91 -1.08
C ASN A 8 18.15 4.95 -0.45
N ARG A 9 17.16 5.41 -1.25
CA ARG A 9 15.74 5.33 -0.97
C ARG A 9 15.54 3.86 -0.76
N ASN A 10 15.34 3.50 0.50
CA ASN A 10 15.60 2.16 0.98
C ASN A 10 14.45 1.27 0.48
N LEU A 11 14.52 0.90 -0.81
CA LEU A 11 13.50 0.13 -1.53
C LEU A 11 13.25 -1.19 -0.83
N TRP A 12 14.32 -1.78 -0.28
CA TRP A 12 14.25 -2.94 0.59
C TRP A 12 13.33 -2.70 1.78
N LEU A 13 13.47 -1.59 2.50
CA LEU A 13 12.55 -1.24 3.59
C LEU A 13 11.12 -1.00 3.08
N PHE A 14 10.95 -0.40 1.90
CA PHE A 14 9.62 -0.20 1.32
C PHE A 14 8.92 -1.54 1.10
N PHE A 15 9.57 -2.46 0.36
CA PHE A 15 9.01 -3.78 0.08
C PHE A 15 8.83 -4.61 1.35
N PHE A 16 9.78 -4.55 2.27
CA PHE A 16 9.69 -5.26 3.54
C PHE A 16 8.48 -4.80 4.36
N ILE A 17 8.29 -3.50 4.55
CA ILE A 17 7.14 -2.97 5.30
C ILE A 17 5.83 -3.33 4.61
N ALA A 18 5.75 -3.14 3.28
CA ALA A 18 4.55 -3.46 2.53
C ALA A 18 4.17 -4.94 2.64
N PHE A 19 5.16 -5.82 2.47
CA PHE A 19 4.98 -7.26 2.53
C PHE A 19 4.56 -7.73 3.93
N VAL A 20 5.29 -7.33 4.97
CA VAL A 20 4.99 -7.69 6.35
C VAL A 20 3.60 -7.20 6.75
N PHE A 21 3.24 -5.97 6.38
CA PHE A 21 1.92 -5.42 6.67
C PHE A 21 0.81 -6.23 6.00
N SER A 22 0.92 -6.52 4.70
CA SER A 22 -0.09 -7.32 3.98
C SER A 22 -0.21 -8.74 4.55
N TRP A 23 0.94 -9.37 4.85
CA TRP A 23 0.99 -10.74 5.36
C TRP A 23 0.43 -10.89 6.77
N LEU A 24 0.47 -9.83 7.58
CA LEU A 24 -0.15 -9.80 8.90
C LEU A 24 -1.66 -10.11 8.86
N PHE A 25 -2.33 -9.78 7.76
CA PHE A 25 -3.76 -10.03 7.56
C PHE A 25 -4.02 -11.25 6.67
N TRP A 26 -3.26 -11.43 5.58
CA TRP A 26 -3.48 -12.53 4.66
C TRP A 26 -3.06 -13.90 5.19
N ILE A 27 -1.99 -14.00 6.00
CA ILE A 27 -1.61 -15.31 6.58
C ILE A 27 -2.71 -15.82 7.51
N PRO A 28 -3.19 -15.07 8.52
CA PRO A 28 -4.27 -15.55 9.37
C PRO A 28 -5.54 -15.88 8.58
N GLN A 29 -5.91 -15.04 7.60
CA GLN A 29 -7.06 -15.30 6.74
C GLN A 29 -6.91 -16.63 5.98
N ALA A 30 -5.73 -16.88 5.38
CA ALA A 30 -5.45 -18.11 4.65
C ALA A 30 -5.49 -19.34 5.57
N LEU A 31 -4.88 -19.27 6.76
CA LEU A 31 -4.87 -20.38 7.72
C LEU A 31 -6.29 -20.71 8.22
N ILE A 32 -7.11 -19.70 8.49
CA ILE A 32 -8.53 -19.86 8.86
C ILE A 32 -9.29 -20.54 7.71
N ALA A 33 -9.08 -20.08 6.47
CA ALA A 33 -9.75 -20.64 5.30
C ALA A 33 -9.40 -22.12 5.05
N GLN A 34 -8.20 -22.55 5.45
CA GLN A 34 -7.76 -23.95 5.37
C GLN A 34 -8.17 -24.79 6.60
N GLY A 35 -8.85 -24.20 7.60
CA GLY A 35 -9.20 -24.88 8.85
C GLY A 35 -8.00 -25.16 9.77
N LEU A 36 -6.84 -24.56 9.50
CA LEU A 36 -5.62 -24.72 10.30
C LEU A 36 -5.57 -23.80 11.52
N LEU A 37 -6.44 -22.79 11.56
CA LEU A 37 -6.53 -21.82 12.66
C LEU A 37 -7.99 -21.53 13.01
N SER A 38 -8.37 -21.76 14.26
CA SER A 38 -9.69 -21.40 14.79
C SER A 38 -9.65 -19.98 15.37
N ALA A 39 -10.57 -19.12 14.94
CA ALA A 39 -10.66 -17.72 15.37
C ALA A 39 -12.11 -17.33 15.71
N PRO A 40 -12.32 -16.32 16.58
CA PRO A 40 -13.66 -15.79 16.85
C PRO A 40 -14.35 -15.30 15.57
N SER A 41 -15.67 -15.46 15.49
CA SER A 41 -16.47 -15.07 14.31
C SER A 41 -16.27 -13.61 13.89
N ILE A 42 -16.07 -12.71 14.85
CA ILE A 42 -15.79 -11.29 14.61
C ILE A 42 -14.52 -11.10 13.78
N LEU A 43 -13.45 -11.84 14.11
CA LEU A 43 -12.17 -11.73 13.41
C LEU A 43 -12.25 -12.34 12.00
N VAL A 44 -12.92 -13.48 11.87
CA VAL A 44 -13.16 -14.13 10.57
C VAL A 44 -13.95 -13.20 9.64
N ASN A 45 -15.03 -12.61 10.14
CA ASN A 45 -15.86 -11.67 9.39
C ASN A 45 -15.06 -10.43 8.97
N PHE A 46 -14.22 -9.88 9.86
CA PHE A 46 -13.37 -8.74 9.52
C PHE A 46 -12.37 -9.07 8.41
N LEU A 47 -11.63 -10.19 8.54
CA LEU A 47 -10.61 -10.59 7.55
C LEU A 47 -11.19 -10.93 6.18
N ASN A 48 -12.42 -11.45 6.12
CA ASN A 48 -13.11 -11.74 4.87
C ASN A 48 -13.93 -10.56 4.31
N SER A 49 -14.03 -9.46 5.06
CA SER A 49 -14.79 -8.29 4.60
C SER A 49 -14.01 -7.45 3.59
N PRO A 50 -14.70 -6.60 2.81
CA PRO A 50 -14.06 -5.58 1.97
C PRO A 50 -13.20 -4.58 2.76
N PHE A 51 -13.32 -4.55 4.09
CA PHE A 51 -12.56 -3.67 4.97
C PHE A 51 -11.22 -4.26 5.42
N ASN A 52 -10.87 -5.47 4.98
CA ASN A 52 -9.56 -6.03 5.26
C ASN A 52 -8.45 -5.12 4.68
N PRO A 53 -7.60 -4.50 5.53
CA PRO A 53 -6.63 -3.51 5.09
C PRO A 53 -5.39 -4.14 4.43
N ALA A 54 -5.32 -5.47 4.26
CA ALA A 54 -4.14 -6.16 3.75
C ALA A 54 -3.55 -5.53 2.47
N ALA A 55 -4.39 -5.06 1.55
CA ALA A 55 -3.96 -4.45 0.29
C ALA A 55 -3.30 -3.06 0.46
N LEU A 56 -3.39 -2.45 1.65
CA LEU A 56 -2.82 -1.13 1.94
C LEU A 56 -1.33 -1.16 2.28
N GLY A 57 -0.67 -2.32 2.25
CA GLY A 57 0.77 -2.46 2.57
C GLY A 57 1.67 -1.42 1.88
N PRO A 58 1.61 -1.27 0.55
CA PRO A 58 2.39 -0.25 -0.17
C PRO A 58 2.08 1.19 0.27
N PHE A 59 0.82 1.48 0.61
CA PHE A 59 0.42 2.80 1.11
C PHE A 59 1.03 3.07 2.49
N VAL A 60 0.96 2.11 3.41
CA VAL A 60 1.57 2.20 4.75
C VAL A 60 3.09 2.37 4.63
N ALA A 61 3.75 1.60 3.77
CA ALA A 61 5.19 1.73 3.53
C ALA A 61 5.57 3.09 2.96
N ALA A 62 4.86 3.57 1.93
CA ALA A 62 5.08 4.89 1.32
C ALA A 62 4.89 6.01 2.35
N PHE A 63 3.79 5.96 3.11
CA PHE A 63 3.47 6.94 4.12
C PHE A 63 4.54 6.99 5.21
N TYR A 64 4.89 5.85 5.78
CA TYR A 64 5.87 5.74 6.87
C TYR A 64 7.26 6.22 6.44
N LEU A 65 7.76 5.75 5.30
CA LEU A 65 9.09 6.13 4.82
C LEU A 65 9.15 7.61 4.42
N THR A 66 8.08 8.13 3.81
CA THR A 66 8.00 9.56 3.46
C THR A 66 7.94 10.44 4.71
N TYR A 67 7.14 10.04 5.72
CA TYR A 67 7.09 10.71 7.00
C TYR A 67 8.46 10.73 7.70
N ARG A 68 9.16 9.60 7.69
CA ARG A 68 10.50 9.48 8.29
C ARG A 68 11.56 10.30 7.56
N SER A 69 11.48 10.39 6.23
CA SER A 69 12.44 11.10 5.39
C SER A 69 12.22 12.61 5.36
N SER A 70 10.97 13.05 5.30
CA SER A 70 10.59 14.43 4.94
C SER A 70 9.51 15.03 5.84
N GLY A 71 9.16 14.34 6.93
CA GLY A 71 8.17 14.79 7.91
C GLY A 71 6.75 14.89 7.34
N LYS A 72 5.91 15.66 8.06
CA LYS A 72 4.50 15.89 7.69
C LYS A 72 4.35 16.54 6.30
N MET A 73 5.23 17.47 5.95
CA MET A 73 5.17 18.17 4.66
C MET A 73 5.41 17.23 3.48
N GLY A 74 6.35 16.28 3.60
CA GLY A 74 6.57 15.26 2.57
C GLY A 74 5.35 14.36 2.37
N VAL A 75 4.67 13.98 3.45
CA VAL A 75 3.42 13.19 3.36
C VAL A 75 2.31 13.98 2.66
N ILE A 76 2.14 15.26 2.99
CA ILE A 76 1.16 16.13 2.31
C ILE A 76 1.48 16.22 0.82
N GLU A 77 2.75 16.36 0.46
CA GLU A 77 3.18 16.39 -0.95
C GLU A 77 2.91 15.06 -1.66
N LEU A 78 3.18 13.92 -1.01
CA LEU A 78 2.87 12.60 -1.54
C LEU A 78 1.37 12.46 -1.87
N LEU A 79 0.49 12.87 -0.96
CA LEU A 79 -0.96 12.81 -1.16
C LEU A 79 -1.41 13.77 -2.27
N LYS A 80 -0.86 15.00 -2.31
CA LYS A 80 -1.14 15.96 -3.40
C LYS A 80 -0.75 15.41 -4.77
N ARG A 81 0.35 14.66 -4.86
CA ARG A 81 0.78 14.00 -6.11
C ARG A 81 -0.19 12.91 -6.57
N GLY A 82 -0.84 12.21 -5.63
CA GLY A 82 -1.85 11.18 -5.96
C GLY A 82 -3.17 11.75 -6.50
N ILE A 83 -3.53 12.98 -6.12
CA ILE A 83 -4.77 13.64 -6.53
C ILE A 83 -4.56 14.53 -7.77
N GLY A 84 -3.32 14.96 -8.02
CA GLY A 84 -2.98 15.82 -9.15
C GLY A 84 -3.08 15.08 -10.49
N VAL A 85 -4.21 15.23 -11.19
CA VAL A 85 -4.39 14.75 -12.56
C VAL A 85 -3.54 15.58 -13.51
N LYS A 86 -2.37 15.06 -13.89
CA LYS A 86 -1.43 15.69 -14.83
C LYS A 86 -1.49 15.06 -16.23
N PHE A 87 -2.59 14.41 -16.60
CA PHE A 87 -2.75 13.72 -17.88
C PHE A 87 -3.93 14.29 -18.69
N SER A 88 -3.84 14.19 -20.02
CA SER A 88 -4.88 14.67 -20.94
C SER A 88 -6.21 13.95 -20.71
N LYS A 89 -7.33 14.68 -20.86
CA LYS A 89 -8.69 14.11 -20.71
C LYS A 89 -8.98 12.96 -21.68
N VAL A 90 -8.24 12.86 -22.79
CA VAL A 90 -8.35 11.75 -23.75
C VAL A 90 -8.07 10.40 -23.08
N TRP A 91 -7.24 10.37 -22.04
CA TRP A 91 -6.94 9.14 -21.28
C TRP A 91 -8.12 8.61 -20.48
N PHE A 92 -9.18 9.38 -20.23
CA PHE A 92 -10.39 8.85 -19.59
C PHE A 92 -11.09 7.79 -20.46
N ILE A 93 -10.95 7.87 -21.79
CA ILE A 93 -11.56 6.93 -22.74
C ILE A 93 -11.01 5.50 -22.53
N PRO A 94 -9.69 5.25 -22.64
CA PRO A 94 -9.15 3.92 -22.37
C PRO A 94 -9.31 3.51 -20.90
N ILE A 95 -9.25 4.43 -19.93
CA ILE A 95 -9.48 4.10 -18.51
C ILE A 95 -10.88 3.50 -18.29
N LEU A 96 -11.91 4.06 -18.94
CA LEU A 96 -13.29 3.56 -18.82
C LEU A 96 -13.55 2.35 -19.70
N LEU A 97 -12.98 2.29 -20.91
CA LEU A 97 -13.28 1.23 -21.89
C LEU A 97 -12.41 -0.03 -21.75
N LEU A 98 -11.22 0.08 -21.15
CA LEU A 98 -10.31 -1.07 -20.92
C LEU A 98 -10.46 -1.68 -19.52
N MET A 99 -11.35 -1.15 -18.68
CA MET A 99 -11.68 -1.80 -17.41
C MET A 99 -12.52 -3.06 -17.71
N PRO A 100 -12.09 -4.27 -17.29
CA PRO A 100 -12.90 -5.48 -17.39
C PRO A 100 -14.10 -5.48 -16.43
#